data_AF-A0A961VRD4-F1
#
_entry.id   AF-A0A961VRD4-F1
#
_cell.length_a   1.000
_cell.length_b   1.000
_cell.length_c   1.000
_cell.angle_alpha   90.00
_cell.angle_beta   90.00
_cell.angle_gamma   90.00
#
_symmetry.space_group_name_H-M   'P 1'
#
loop_
_entity.id
_entity.type
_entity.pdbx_description
1 polymer ?
#
loop_
_entity_poly.entity_id
_entity_poly.type
_entity_poly.pdbx_seq_one_letter_code
_entity_poly.pdbx_strand_id
1 'polypeptide(L)'
;MTGLSRRDVILASVGAAIAAVGSAGFPAALFAQSAVTPEQFLAISERLTGKSDLDADVATTLLGGFLATGHGTELARLADETFDAFTPLADAIVAAWYSGVFDTVEDGKPAQRVAAFTEALVWEAMTFSKPFAECGGETGYWADPPEA
;
A
#
# COMPACT_ATOMS: atom_id res chain seq x y z
N MET A 1 7.65 -48.87 2.37
CA MET A 1 7.01 -47.74 3.08
C MET A 1 8.12 -46.87 3.64
N THR A 2 8.56 -45.88 2.87
CA THR A 2 9.56 -44.89 3.32
C THR A 2 8.87 -43.91 4.26
N GLY A 3 9.18 -44.02 5.56
CA GLY A 3 8.65 -43.11 6.58
C GLY A 3 9.32 -41.75 6.49
N LEU A 4 8.51 -40.69 6.55
CA LEU A 4 8.98 -39.31 6.69
C LEU A 4 9.97 -39.22 7.87
N SER A 5 11.18 -38.74 7.62
CA SER A 5 12.18 -38.56 8.66
C SER A 5 11.90 -37.27 9.44
N ARG A 6 12.36 -37.20 10.70
CA ARG A 6 12.26 -35.96 11.51
C ARG A 6 12.87 -34.74 10.80
N ARG A 7 13.85 -34.94 9.92
CA ARG A 7 14.44 -33.88 9.09
C ARG A 7 13.48 -33.37 8.03
N ASP A 8 12.70 -34.25 7.41
CA ASP A 8 11.72 -33.87 6.41
C ASP A 8 10.59 -33.04 7.02
N VAL A 9 10.19 -33.36 8.26
CA VAL A 9 9.21 -32.58 9.03
C VAL A 9 9.76 -31.20 9.41
N ILE A 10 11.02 -31.10 9.86
CA ILE A 10 11.64 -29.83 10.23
C ILE A 10 11.84 -28.94 9.00
N LEU A 11 12.32 -29.50 7.88
CA LEU A 11 12.50 -28.75 6.63
C LEU A 11 11.16 -28.26 6.06
N ALA A 12 10.09 -29.06 6.15
CA ALA A 12 8.75 -28.62 5.78
C ALA A 12 8.25 -27.47 6.68
N SER A 13 8.51 -27.52 7.99
CA SER A 13 8.12 -26.44 8.92
C SER A 13 8.91 -25.14 8.72
N VAL A 14 10.19 -25.22 8.36
CA VAL A 14 11.03 -24.04 8.09
C VAL A 14 10.68 -23.41 6.73
N GLY A 15 10.37 -24.24 5.72
CA GLY A 15 9.92 -23.76 4.41
C GLY A 15 8.57 -23.01 4.48
N ALA A 16 7.64 -23.48 5.31
CA ALA A 16 6.36 -22.80 5.51
C ALA A 16 6.49 -21.46 6.26
N ALA A 17 7.45 -21.33 7.17
CA ALA A 17 7.67 -20.09 7.92
C ALA A 17 8.35 -18.98 7.07
N ILE A 18 9.24 -19.35 6.15
CA ILE A 18 9.89 -18.38 5.25
C ILE A 18 8.90 -17.86 4.19
N ALA A 19 7.94 -18.69 3.76
CA ALA A 19 6.89 -18.29 2.83
C ALA A 19 5.81 -17.35 3.44
N ALA A 20 5.85 -17.11 4.75
CA ALA A 20 4.82 -16.32 5.44
C ALA A 20 5.06 -14.80 5.37
N VAL A 21 6.27 -14.35 5.03
CA VAL A 21 6.53 -12.94 4.68
C VAL A 21 6.18 -12.79 3.21
N GLY A 22 4.90 -12.53 2.92
CA GLY A 22 4.49 -12.23 1.56
C GLY A 22 5.11 -10.93 1.05
N SER A 23 4.96 -10.67 -0.25
CA SER A 23 5.27 -9.37 -0.84
C SER A 23 4.56 -8.26 -0.04
N ALA A 24 5.25 -7.15 0.20
CA ALA A 24 4.72 -5.98 0.90
C ALA A 24 4.38 -6.14 2.42
N GLY A 25 4.92 -7.15 3.11
CA GLY A 25 4.77 -7.27 4.57
C GLY A 25 3.42 -7.83 5.04
N PHE A 26 2.62 -8.39 4.13
CA PHE A 26 1.37 -9.08 4.41
C PHE A 26 1.44 -10.56 4.06
N PRO A 27 0.67 -11.45 4.72
CA PRO A 27 0.63 -12.87 4.35
C PRO A 27 0.07 -13.06 2.94
N ALA A 28 0.70 -13.90 2.11
CA ALA A 28 0.22 -14.19 0.75
C ALA A 28 -1.24 -14.72 0.71
N ALA A 29 -1.65 -15.43 1.77
CA ALA A 29 -3.01 -15.91 1.93
C ALA A 29 -4.06 -14.79 2.01
N LEU A 30 -3.69 -13.58 2.45
CA LEU A 30 -4.58 -12.42 2.49
C LEU A 30 -4.99 -12.02 1.06
N PHE A 31 -4.02 -11.91 0.17
CA PHE A 31 -4.26 -11.56 -1.23
C PHE A 31 -4.95 -12.69 -1.99
N ALA A 32 -4.60 -13.95 -1.74
CA ALA A 32 -5.23 -15.10 -2.40
C ALA A 32 -6.74 -15.23 -2.11
N GLN A 33 -7.21 -14.67 -1.01
CA GLN A 33 -8.64 -14.63 -0.64
C GLN A 33 -9.36 -13.38 -1.16
N SER A 34 -8.63 -12.41 -1.71
CA SER A 34 -9.18 -11.17 -2.21
C SER A 34 -9.87 -11.36 -3.56
N ALA A 35 -11.00 -10.67 -3.75
CA ALA A 35 -11.64 -10.52 -5.06
C ALA A 35 -10.95 -9.45 -5.93
N VAL A 36 -10.12 -8.60 -5.33
CA VAL A 36 -9.39 -7.51 -6.01
C VAL A 36 -7.90 -7.84 -6.05
N THR A 37 -7.32 -7.83 -7.24
CA THR A 37 -5.88 -8.03 -7.45
C THR A 37 -5.10 -6.73 -7.25
N PRO A 38 -3.77 -6.80 -7.02
CA PRO A 38 -2.92 -5.61 -6.97
C PRO A 38 -3.05 -4.71 -8.20
N GLU A 39 -3.14 -5.29 -9.40
CA GLU A 39 -3.27 -4.55 -10.65
C GLU A 39 -4.62 -3.82 -10.75
N GLN A 40 -5.70 -4.44 -10.28
CA GLN A 40 -7.00 -3.78 -10.19
C GLN A 40 -6.98 -2.63 -9.18
N PHE A 41 -6.34 -2.83 -8.02
CA PHE A 41 -6.18 -1.77 -7.02
C PHE A 41 -5.34 -0.60 -7.54
N LEU A 42 -4.28 -0.88 -8.29
CA LEU A 42 -3.47 0.13 -8.97
C LEU A 42 -4.32 0.96 -9.94
N ALA A 43 -5.11 0.30 -10.80
CA ALA A 43 -6.00 0.99 -11.74
C ALA A 43 -7.08 1.84 -11.05
N ILE A 44 -7.63 1.37 -9.92
CA ILE A 44 -8.54 2.16 -9.08
C ILE A 44 -7.83 3.40 -8.52
N SER A 45 -6.60 3.23 -8.04
CA SER A 45 -5.78 4.29 -7.44
C SER A 45 -5.40 5.37 -8.45
N GLU A 46 -4.97 5.00 -9.66
CA GLU A 46 -4.65 5.93 -10.74
C GLU A 46 -5.87 6.77 -11.12
N ARG A 47 -7.05 6.13 -11.22
CA ARG A 47 -8.31 6.80 -11.51
C ARG A 47 -8.71 7.78 -10.40
N LEU A 48 -8.58 7.38 -9.14
CA LEU A 48 -8.92 8.19 -7.98
C LEU A 48 -8.00 9.41 -7.81
N THR A 49 -6.70 9.23 -8.06
CA THR A 49 -5.68 10.28 -7.84
C THR A 49 -5.47 11.15 -9.08
N GLY A 50 -5.88 10.69 -10.26
CA GLY A 50 -5.58 11.34 -11.53
C GLY A 50 -4.12 11.22 -11.95
N LYS A 51 -3.33 10.36 -11.30
CA LYS A 51 -1.93 10.09 -11.63
C LYS A 51 -1.84 8.84 -12.51
N SER A 52 -0.93 8.86 -13.48
CA SER A 52 -0.48 7.66 -14.18
C SER A 52 0.80 7.15 -13.55
N ASP A 53 1.11 5.87 -13.78
CA ASP A 53 2.41 5.28 -13.44
C ASP A 53 2.69 5.24 -11.93
N LEU A 54 1.63 5.01 -11.14
CA LEU A 54 1.77 4.78 -9.70
C LEU A 54 2.60 3.52 -9.42
N ASP A 55 3.37 3.53 -8.33
CA ASP A 55 4.27 2.43 -7.98
C ASP A 55 3.48 1.16 -7.59
N ALA A 56 3.76 0.05 -8.28
CA ALA A 56 3.03 -1.21 -8.11
C ALA A 56 3.29 -1.88 -6.75
N ASP A 57 4.47 -1.69 -6.16
CA ASP A 57 4.81 -2.27 -4.86
C ASP A 57 4.12 -1.47 -3.74
N VAL A 58 4.05 -0.14 -3.86
CA VAL A 58 3.25 0.72 -2.97
C VAL A 58 1.78 0.35 -3.08
N ALA A 59 1.24 0.18 -4.30
CA ALA A 59 -0.15 -0.24 -4.51
C ALA A 59 -0.44 -1.59 -3.83
N THR A 60 0.47 -2.56 -3.96
CA THR A 60 0.36 -3.87 -3.30
C THR A 60 0.35 -3.74 -1.77
N THR A 61 1.21 -2.87 -1.23
CA THR A 61 1.28 -2.57 0.21
C THR A 61 -0.02 -1.97 0.73
N LEU A 62 -0.53 -0.94 0.04
CA LEU A 62 -1.77 -0.27 0.40
C LEU A 62 -2.97 -1.22 0.31
N LEU A 63 -3.06 -2.03 -0.76
CA LEU A 63 -4.08 -3.06 -0.88
C LEU A 63 -4.05 -4.02 0.32
N GLY A 64 -2.86 -4.47 0.72
CA GLY A 64 -2.70 -5.31 1.91
C GLY A 64 -3.28 -4.69 3.18
N GLY A 65 -3.04 -3.40 3.40
CA GLY A 65 -3.61 -2.64 4.52
C GLY A 65 -5.14 -2.58 4.51
N PHE A 66 -5.73 -2.25 3.36
CA PHE A 66 -7.19 -2.21 3.20
C PHE A 66 -7.84 -3.59 3.33
N LEU A 67 -7.20 -4.65 2.85
CA LEU A 67 -7.67 -6.02 3.04
C LEU A 67 -7.59 -6.44 4.51
N ALA A 68 -6.49 -6.11 5.19
CA ALA A 68 -6.29 -6.43 6.61
C ALA A 68 -7.31 -5.73 7.53
N THR A 69 -7.81 -4.56 7.12
CA THR A 69 -8.86 -3.80 7.82
C THR A 69 -10.29 -4.17 7.36
N GLY A 70 -10.43 -5.13 6.45
CA GLY A 70 -11.72 -5.72 6.08
C GLY A 70 -12.46 -5.03 4.93
N HIS A 71 -11.79 -4.19 4.14
CA HIS A 71 -12.42 -3.46 3.04
C HIS A 71 -12.56 -4.24 1.72
N GLY A 72 -12.24 -5.54 1.68
CA GLY A 72 -12.21 -6.34 0.45
C GLY A 72 -13.51 -6.31 -0.37
N THR A 73 -14.68 -6.39 0.26
CA THR A 73 -15.98 -6.33 -0.44
C THR A 73 -16.23 -4.96 -1.08
N GLU A 74 -15.85 -3.89 -0.40
CA GLU A 74 -16.07 -2.53 -0.90
C GLU A 74 -15.05 -2.15 -1.99
N LEU A 75 -13.82 -2.66 -1.89
CA LEU A 75 -12.84 -2.62 -2.97
C LEU A 75 -13.34 -3.34 -4.23
N ALA A 76 -13.96 -4.52 -4.08
CA ALA A 76 -14.51 -5.26 -5.22
C ALA A 76 -15.63 -4.47 -5.93
N ARG A 77 -16.44 -3.72 -5.18
CA ARG A 77 -17.45 -2.82 -5.73
C ARG A 77 -16.83 -1.64 -6.49
N LEU A 78 -15.74 -1.06 -5.96
CA LEU A 78 -15.00 0.00 -6.65
C LEU A 78 -14.38 -0.49 -7.96
N ALA A 79 -14.00 -1.78 -8.05
CA ALA A 79 -13.43 -2.38 -9.26
C ALA A 79 -14.44 -2.60 -10.40
N ASP A 80 -15.74 -2.74 -10.11
CA ASP A 80 -16.81 -3.11 -11.07
C ASP A 80 -17.44 -1.91 -11.81
N GLU A 81 -16.83 -0.73 -11.70
CA GLU A 81 -17.09 0.47 -12.53
C GLU A 81 -18.45 1.19 -12.43
N THR A 82 -19.17 1.09 -11.30
CA THR A 82 -20.16 2.12 -10.94
C THR A 82 -19.58 3.03 -9.86
N PHE A 83 -18.81 4.02 -10.29
CA PHE A 83 -17.94 4.81 -9.42
C PHE A 83 -18.68 6.02 -8.83
N ASP A 84 -18.90 6.00 -7.51
CA ASP A 84 -19.04 7.22 -6.73
C ASP A 84 -17.66 7.54 -6.12
N ALA A 85 -17.00 8.58 -6.65
CA ALA A 85 -15.70 9.06 -6.17
C ALA A 85 -15.71 9.47 -4.69
N PHE A 86 -16.90 9.69 -4.14
CA PHE A 86 -17.14 10.34 -2.85
C PHE A 86 -17.48 9.34 -1.74
N THR A 87 -16.98 8.11 -1.84
CA THR A 87 -17.11 7.13 -0.75
C THR A 87 -15.98 7.32 0.27
N PRO A 88 -16.21 7.04 1.56
CA PRO A 88 -15.15 7.08 2.57
C PRO A 88 -13.94 6.19 2.23
N LEU A 89 -14.15 5.06 1.54
CA LEU A 89 -13.06 4.19 1.10
C LEU A 89 -12.23 4.85 -0.02
N ALA A 90 -12.88 5.49 -1.00
CA ALA A 90 -12.20 6.24 -2.04
C ALA A 90 -11.34 7.37 -1.44
N ASP A 91 -11.90 8.14 -0.51
CA ASP A 91 -11.17 9.19 0.22
C ASP A 91 -9.98 8.62 1.00
N ALA A 92 -10.15 7.46 1.64
CA ALA A 92 -9.07 6.79 2.36
C ALA A 92 -7.96 6.30 1.44
N ILE A 93 -8.28 5.78 0.25
CA ILE A 93 -7.28 5.38 -0.77
C ILE A 93 -6.48 6.60 -1.22
N VAL A 94 -7.16 7.71 -1.54
CA VAL A 94 -6.49 8.97 -1.92
C VAL A 94 -5.61 9.48 -0.79
N ALA A 95 -6.12 9.51 0.44
CA ALA A 95 -5.36 9.94 1.61
C ALA A 95 -4.12 9.07 1.83
N ALA A 96 -4.21 7.76 1.60
CA ALA A 96 -3.08 6.85 1.74
C ALA A 96 -1.97 7.11 0.72
N TRP A 97 -2.33 7.39 -0.55
CA TRP A 97 -1.35 7.74 -1.58
C TRP A 97 -0.69 9.10 -1.35
N TYR A 98 -1.47 10.11 -0.95
CA TYR A 98 -0.94 11.45 -0.72
C TYR A 98 -0.10 11.56 0.55
N SER A 99 -0.48 10.86 1.62
CA SER A 99 0.29 10.86 2.87
C SER A 99 1.41 9.83 2.87
N GLY A 100 1.31 8.77 2.05
CA GLY A 100 2.19 7.61 2.11
C GLY A 100 1.94 6.71 3.33
N VAL A 101 0.88 6.98 4.09
CA VAL A 101 0.56 6.32 5.36
C VAL A 101 -0.78 5.62 5.23
N PHE A 102 -0.91 4.44 5.85
CA PHE A 102 -2.14 3.66 5.79
C PHE A 102 -2.42 2.92 7.08
N ASP A 103 -3.71 2.66 7.32
CA ASP A 103 -4.18 1.89 8.47
C ASP A 103 -4.18 0.39 8.16
N THR A 104 -3.82 -0.39 9.16
CA THR A 104 -3.71 -1.85 9.06
C THR A 104 -4.04 -2.52 10.39
N VAL A 105 -3.96 -3.85 10.42
CA VAL A 105 -4.03 -4.65 11.64
C VAL A 105 -2.70 -5.35 11.86
N GLU A 106 -2.11 -5.16 13.03
CA GLU A 106 -0.91 -5.85 13.49
C GLU A 106 -1.22 -6.52 14.84
N ASP A 107 -0.87 -7.81 14.97
CA ASP A 107 -1.13 -8.60 16.19
C ASP A 107 -2.59 -8.50 16.69
N GLY A 108 -3.53 -8.42 15.75
CA GLY A 108 -4.96 -8.31 16.01
C GLY A 108 -5.42 -6.94 16.51
N LYS A 109 -4.58 -5.90 16.42
CA LYS A 109 -4.90 -4.54 16.85
C LYS A 109 -4.79 -3.55 15.70
N PRO A 110 -5.58 -2.46 15.69
CA PRO A 110 -5.38 -1.36 14.77
C PRO A 110 -3.97 -0.81 14.89
N ALA A 111 -3.31 -0.61 13.76
CA ALA A 111 -1.98 -0.04 13.64
C ALA A 111 -1.92 0.85 12.41
N GLN A 112 -0.90 1.71 12.34
CA GLN A 112 -0.60 2.54 11.19
C GLN A 112 0.80 2.23 10.67
N ARG A 113 0.96 2.29 9.36
CA ARG A 113 2.21 1.97 8.64
C ARG A 113 2.49 2.97 7.54
N VAL A 114 3.76 3.02 7.13
CA VAL A 114 4.23 3.84 6.01
C VAL A 114 4.45 2.92 4.82
N ALA A 115 3.79 3.19 3.70
CA ALA A 115 3.99 2.49 2.43
C ALA A 115 5.09 3.16 1.59
N ALA A 116 5.11 4.49 1.59
CA ALA A 116 6.12 5.31 0.95
C ALA A 116 6.27 6.62 1.73
N PHE A 117 7.45 7.22 1.77
CA PHE A 117 7.64 8.50 2.46
C PHE A 117 8.04 9.59 1.49
N THR A 118 9.15 9.39 0.78
CA THR A 118 9.69 10.31 -0.22
C THR A 118 8.83 10.33 -1.48
N GLU A 119 8.16 9.22 -1.80
CA GLU A 119 7.33 9.04 -2.99
C GLU A 119 5.85 9.34 -2.75
N ALA A 120 5.48 9.80 -1.55
CA ALA A 120 4.09 10.18 -1.27
C ALA A 120 3.64 11.35 -2.16
N LEU A 121 2.43 11.27 -2.73
CA LEU A 121 1.99 12.21 -3.79
C LEU A 121 1.89 13.66 -3.32
N VAL A 122 1.79 13.91 -2.01
CA VAL A 122 1.84 15.28 -1.47
C VAL A 122 3.12 16.00 -1.88
N TRP A 123 4.26 15.29 -1.95
CA TRP A 123 5.53 15.90 -2.31
C TRP A 123 5.61 16.27 -3.78
N GLU A 124 4.97 15.49 -4.65
CA GLU A 124 4.83 15.85 -6.07
C GLU A 124 3.88 17.04 -6.27
N ALA A 125 2.84 17.13 -5.44
CA ALA A 125 1.89 18.25 -5.47
C ALA A 125 2.47 19.57 -4.92
N MET A 126 3.52 19.49 -4.09
CA MET A 126 4.16 20.67 -3.48
C MET A 126 5.35 21.14 -4.32
N THR A 127 5.18 22.24 -5.06
CA THR A 127 6.26 22.83 -5.88
C THR A 127 7.29 23.64 -5.07
N PHE A 128 7.00 23.91 -3.80
CA PHE A 128 7.78 24.83 -2.95
C PHE A 128 8.44 24.15 -1.75
N SER A 129 8.21 22.85 -1.59
CA SER A 129 8.72 22.09 -0.46
C SER A 129 9.10 20.69 -0.92
N LYS A 130 9.61 19.90 0.01
CA LYS A 130 10.19 18.58 -0.26
C LYS A 130 10.11 17.70 1.00
N PRO A 131 10.23 16.36 0.86
CA PRO A 131 10.16 15.44 1.99
C PRO A 131 11.13 15.80 3.11
N PHE A 132 10.73 15.65 4.38
CA PHE A 132 11.64 15.89 5.50
C PHE A 132 12.91 15.04 5.36
N ALA A 133 14.04 15.53 5.88
CA ALA A 133 15.36 14.91 5.74
C ALA A 133 16.01 14.89 4.33
N GLU A 134 15.37 15.43 3.28
CA GLU A 134 16.06 15.69 2.00
C GLU A 134 16.64 17.11 1.90
N CYS A 135 17.70 17.32 1.13
CA CYS A 135 18.17 18.68 0.84
C CYS A 135 17.35 19.26 -0.33
N GLY A 136 16.60 20.34 -0.09
CA GLY A 136 15.71 20.96 -1.09
C GLY A 136 16.40 21.86 -2.12
N GLY A 137 17.68 21.60 -2.41
CA GLY A 137 18.52 22.44 -3.26
C GLY A 137 19.49 23.32 -2.46
N GLU A 138 19.68 24.55 -2.92
CA GLU A 138 20.59 25.51 -2.28
C GLU A 138 20.08 25.91 -0.88
N THR A 139 21.01 26.10 0.06
CA THR A 139 20.67 26.62 1.39
C THR A 139 19.96 27.96 1.24
N GLY A 140 18.74 28.07 1.78
CA GLY A 140 17.94 29.29 1.66
C GLY A 140 16.89 29.27 0.55
N TYR A 141 16.66 28.14 -0.14
CA TYR A 141 15.59 28.02 -1.16
C TYR A 141 14.19 28.42 -0.65
N TRP A 142 13.98 28.38 0.67
CA TRP A 142 12.74 28.78 1.34
C TRP A 142 12.59 30.28 1.59
N ALA A 143 13.59 31.11 1.23
CA ALA A 143 13.58 32.54 1.49
C ALA A 143 12.68 33.32 0.53
N ASP A 144 12.56 32.84 -0.71
CA ASP A 144 11.73 33.44 -1.75
C ASP A 144 10.31 32.84 -1.74
N PRO A 145 9.27 33.61 -2.13
CA PRO A 145 7.92 33.08 -2.24
C PRO A 145 7.83 32.00 -3.34
N PRO A 146 6.91 31.03 -3.22
CA PRO A 146 6.65 30.05 -4.27
C PRO A 146 6.30 30.72 -5.61
N GLU A 147 6.85 30.19 -6.69
CA GLU A 147 6.42 30.55 -8.04
C GLU A 147 5.01 30.00 -8.31
N ALA A 148 4.20 30.77 -9.06
CA ALA A 148 2.81 30.45 -9.37
C ALA A 148 2.67 29.57 -10.62
#